data_AF-A0A924G4P4-F1
#
_entry.id   AF-A0A924G4P4-F1
#
_cell.length_a   1.000
_cell.length_b   1.000
_cell.length_c   1.000
_cell.angle_alpha   90.00
_cell.angle_beta   90.00
_cell.angle_gamma   90.00
#
_symmetry.space_group_name_H-M   'P 1'
#
loop_
_entity.id
_entity.type
_entity.pdbx_description
1 polymer ?
#
loop_
_entity_poly.entity_id
_entity_poly.type
_entity_poly.pdbx_seq_one_letter_code
_entity_poly.pdbx_strand_id
1 'polypeptide(L)' 'IGWDGYIYDCDFNQMLDLKVDCKSKHLNEFDAAILNQRNIVVNQHCYGCTAGSGSSCGGAVAG' A
#
# COMPACT_ATOMS: atom_id res chain seq x y z
N ILE A 1 4.90 -5.54 5.38
CA ILE A 1 5.54 -5.22 6.69
C ILE A 1 7.03 -5.40 6.50
N GLY A 2 7.83 -4.39 6.88
CA GLY A 2 9.29 -4.45 6.76
C GLY A 2 9.92 -5.42 7.75
N TRP A 3 11.08 -5.96 7.41
CA TRP A 3 11.89 -6.80 8.31
C TRP A 3 12.39 -6.02 9.53
N ASP A 4 12.45 -4.70 9.39
CA ASP A 4 12.81 -3.71 10.40
C ASP A 4 11.63 -3.25 11.25
N GLY A 5 10.42 -3.78 11.03
CA GLY A 5 9.23 -3.51 11.83
C GLY A 5 8.39 -2.32 11.37
N TYR A 6 8.72 -1.66 10.26
CA TYR A 6 7.85 -0.62 9.70
C TYR A 6 6.61 -1.20 8.99
N ILE A 7 5.51 -0.47 9.12
CA ILE A 7 4.21 -0.82 8.56
C ILE A 7 4.02 -0.11 7.22
N TYR A 8 3.59 -0.87 6.22
CA TYR A 8 3.34 -0.42 4.85
C TYR A 8 1.94 -0.89 4.44
N ASP A 9 1.24 -0.08 3.64
CA ASP A 9 -0.12 -0.43 3.18
C ASP A 9 -0.13 -1.57 2.16
N CYS A 10 0.96 -1.76 1.41
CA CYS A 10 1.14 -2.85 0.46
C CYS A 10 2.63 -3.12 0.19
N ASP A 11 2.92 -4.24 -0.48
CA ASP A 11 4.29 -4.64 -0.79
C ASP A 11 5.00 -3.68 -1.76
N PHE A 12 4.25 -3.05 -2.69
CA PHE A 12 4.81 -2.01 -3.57
C PHE A 12 5.21 -0.76 -2.79
N ASN A 13 4.40 -0.35 -1.81
CA ASN A 13 4.77 0.73 -0.89
C ASN A 13 6.02 0.35 -0.10
N GLN A 14 6.19 -0.91 0.31
CA GLN A 14 7.42 -1.38 0.94
C GLN A 14 8.63 -1.29 0.01
N MET A 15 8.50 -1.70 -1.26
CA MET A 15 9.56 -1.55 -2.26
C MET A 15 9.97 -0.08 -2.50
N LEU A 16 9.05 0.85 -2.32
CA LEU A 16 9.26 2.29 -2.51
C LEU A 16 9.56 3.05 -1.21
N ASP A 17 9.70 2.35 -0.07
CA ASP A 17 9.82 2.90 1.28
C ASP A 17 8.71 3.92 1.67
N LEU A 18 7.49 3.69 1.16
CA LEU A 18 6.29 4.48 1.45
C LEU A 18 5.54 3.92 2.66
N LYS A 19 6.03 4.23 3.87
CA LYS A 19 5.42 3.84 5.15
C LYS A 19 3.99 4.39 5.30
N VAL A 20 3.16 3.75 6.12
CA VAL A 20 1.80 4.24 6.43
C VAL A 20 1.80 5.69 6.92
N ASP A 21 0.80 6.46 6.51
CA ASP A 21 0.66 7.87 6.91
C ASP A 21 -0.24 8.03 8.15
N CYS A 22 0.22 7.47 9.27
CA CYS A 22 -0.42 7.67 10.57
C CYS A 22 0.62 7.64 11.70
N LYS A 23 0.21 7.76 12.96
CA LYS A 23 1.16 7.71 14.09
C LYS A 23 1.72 6.32 14.36
N SER A 24 0.96 5.26 14.07
CA SER A 24 1.37 3.87 14.28
C SER A 24 2.21 3.36 13.10
N LYS A 25 3.41 3.93 12.87
CA LYS A 25 4.25 3.59 11.71
C LYS A 25 5.14 2.35 11.91
N HIS A 26 5.42 2.00 13.16
CA HIS A 26 6.30 0.90 13.53
C HIS A 26 5.57 -0.08 14.46
N LEU A 27 5.92 -1.37 14.42
CA LEU A 27 5.26 -2.40 15.24
C LEU A 27 5.35 -2.14 16.76
N ASN A 28 6.42 -1.50 17.23
CA ASN A 28 6.56 -1.08 18.63
C ASN A 28 5.57 0.02 19.05
N GLU A 29 4.95 0.71 18.08
CA GLU A 29 3.98 1.78 18.27
C GLU A 29 2.59 1.35 17.78
N PHE A 30 2.36 0.04 17.69
CA PHE A 30 1.14 -0.52 17.11
C PHE A 30 -0.11 -0.04 17.84
N ASP A 31 -0.99 0.64 17.11
CA ASP A 31 -2.32 1.03 17.55
C ASP A 31 -3.34 0.67 16.46
N ALA A 32 -4.16 -0.33 16.74
CA ALA A 32 -5.17 -0.82 15.81
C ALA A 32 -6.25 0.23 15.50
N ALA A 33 -6.62 1.09 16.44
CA ALA A 33 -7.64 2.11 16.23
C ALA A 33 -7.13 3.18 15.25
N ILE A 34 -5.89 3.64 15.45
CA ILE A 34 -5.23 4.60 14.55
C ILE A 34 -5.04 3.98 13.17
N LEU A 35 -4.57 2.74 13.10
CA LEU A 35 -4.37 2.05 11.82
C LEU A 35 -5.70 1.90 11.06
N ASN A 36 -6.77 1.46 11.71
CA ASN A 36 -8.06 1.26 11.05
C ASN A 36 -8.71 2.56 10.56
N GLN A 37 -8.34 3.71 11.11
CA GLN A 37 -8.88 5.03 10.74
C GLN A 37 -7.97 5.80 9.76
N ARG A 38 -6.83 5.22 9.35
CA ARG A 38 -5.89 5.90 8.45
C ARG A 38 -6.38 5.93 7.01
N ASN A 39 -5.91 6.92 6.26
CA ASN A 39 -5.97 6.89 4.80
C ASN A 39 -4.86 5.97 4.27
N ILE A 40 -5.20 5.15 3.28
CA ILE A 40 -4.23 4.30 2.59
C ILE A 40 -3.35 5.16 1.69
N VAL A 41 -2.03 4.98 1.80
CA VAL A 41 -1.06 5.67 0.94
C VAL A 41 -1.13 5.09 -0.47
N VAL A 42 -1.61 5.90 -1.42
CA VAL A 42 -1.69 5.54 -2.84
C VAL A 42 -0.63 6.28 -3.67
N ASN A 43 -0.11 5.65 -4.71
CA ASN A 43 0.86 6.23 -5.64
C ASN A 43 0.63 5.70 -7.08
N GLN A 44 1.45 6.10 -8.05
CA GLN A 44 1.32 5.77 -9.48
C GLN A 44 1.12 4.26 -9.74
N HIS A 45 1.82 3.39 -9.00
CA HIS A 45 1.70 1.94 -9.15
C HIS A 45 0.30 1.40 -8.79
N CYS A 46 -0.46 2.09 -7.93
CA CYS A 46 -1.84 1.73 -7.59
C CYS A 46 -2.80 1.87 -8.79
N TYR A 47 -2.46 2.74 -9.74
CA TYR A 47 -3.24 2.97 -10.95
C TYR A 47 -2.78 2.10 -12.14
N GLY A 48 -1.86 1.15 -11.91
CA GLY A 48 -1.31 0.28 -12.94
C GLY A 48 -2.38 -0.56 -13.67
N CYS A 49 -3.48 -0.92 -13.01
CA CYS A 49 -4.61 -1.60 -13.65
C CYS A 49 -5.43 -0.69 -14.59
N THR A 50 -5.45 0.62 -14.35
CA THR A 50 -6.09 1.61 -15.24
C THR A 50 -5.22 1.91 -16.46
N ALA A 51 -3.91 1.66 -16.38
CA ALA A 51 -2.96 1.79 -17.48
C ALA A 51 -2.97 0.55 -18.41
N GLY A 52 -4.14 0.09 -18.85
CA GLY A 52 -4.30 -0.86 -19.98
C GLY A 52 -3.58 -2.22 -19.93
N SER A 53 -2.84 -2.55 -18.86
CA SER A 53 -2.07 -3.79 -18.68
C SER A 53 -1.61 -3.94 -17.22
N GLY A 54 -2.57 -4.09 -16.30
CA GLY A 54 -2.23 -4.44 -14.91
C GLY A 54 -1.68 -5.87 -14.82
N SER A 55 -0.67 -6.09 -13.97
CA SER A 55 0.09 -7.34 -13.82
C SER A 55 -0.73 -8.57 -13.38
N SER A 56 -2.03 -8.41 -13.08
CA SER A 56 -2.97 -9.47 -12.67
C SER A 56 -4.23 -9.51 -13.54
N CYS A 57 -4.40 -8.60 -14.50
CA CYS A 57 -5.65 -8.47 -15.25
C CYS A 57 -5.52 -9.18 -16.61
N GLY A 58 -5.77 -10.48 -16.65
CA GLY A 58 -6.09 -11.21 -17.89
C GLY A 58 -7.47 -10.83 -18.47
N GLY A 59 -7.87 -9.57 -18.36
CA GLY A 59 -9.18 -9.08 -18.76
C GLY A 59 -9.00 -7.76 -19.50
N ALA A 60 -8.81 -7.87 -20.81
CA ALA A 60 -9.04 -6.74 -21.70
C ALA A 60 -10.46 -6.23 -21.45
N VAL A 61 -10.62 -4.91 -21.28
CA VAL A 61 -11.93 -4.29 -21.47
C VAL A 61 -12.30 -4.50 -22.93
N ALA A 62 -13.18 -5.45 -23.18
CA ALA A 62 -13.87 -5.58 -24.46
C ALA A 62 -14.62 -4.26 -24.68
N GLY A 63 -14.24 -3.57 -25.76
CA GLY A 63 -14.96 -2.42 -26.28
C GLY A 63 -16.31 -2.79 -26.87
#